data_AF-A0A1M4NER7-F1
#
_entry.id   AF-A0A1M4NER7-F1
#
_cell.length_a   1.000
_cell.length_b   1.000
_cell.length_c   1.000
_cell.angle_alpha   90.00
_cell.angle_beta   90.00
_cell.angle_gamma   90.00
#
_symmetry.space_group_name_H-M   'P 1'
#
loop_
_entity.id
_entity.type
_entity.pdbx_description
1 polymer ?
#
loop_
_entity_poly.entity_id
_entity_poly.type
_entity_poly.pdbx_seq_one_letter_code
_entity_poly.pdbx_strand_id
1 'polypeptide(L)'
;MIRRATCSPGGAPVSADKADAPAHLAGHQDWIRRGVDDGVFLLVGVGVRPGQGGAVLATGLTPEALRARGAEDPLVVHDVVTAEVLGNVPNLTDPRPAFLAGRPDRRREGAGAPPAGGSRVPGLWG
;
A
#
# COMPACT_ATOMS: atom_id res chain seq x y z
N MET A 1 4.93 0.54 -2.06
CA MET A 1 5.49 -0.68 -1.44
C MET A 1 4.76 -1.89 -1.99
N ILE A 2 5.47 -2.83 -2.59
CA ILE A 2 4.87 -4.04 -3.18
C ILE A 2 5.05 -5.15 -2.16
N ARG A 3 3.96 -5.69 -1.62
CA ARG A 3 4.00 -6.95 -0.87
C ARG A 3 3.96 -8.08 -1.89
N ARG A 4 4.91 -9.01 -1.82
CA ARG A 4 4.81 -10.30 -2.50
C ARG A 4 4.42 -11.33 -1.45
N ALA A 5 3.30 -12.01 -1.63
CA ALA A 5 3.04 -13.23 -0.89
C ALA A 5 3.63 -14.38 -1.71
N THR A 6 4.86 -14.79 -1.41
CA THR A 6 5.46 -15.97 -2.04
C THR A 6 5.08 -17.22 -1.26
N CYS A 7 4.77 -18.31 -1.98
CA CYS A 7 4.95 -19.64 -1.39
C CYS A 7 6.46 -19.91 -1.32
N SER A 8 6.94 -20.39 -0.18
CA SER A 8 8.37 -20.59 0.12
C SER A 8 9.10 -21.38 -0.99
N PRO A 9 10.24 -20.90 -1.52
CA PRO A 9 10.99 -21.58 -2.57
C PRO A 9 12.06 -22.48 -1.94
N GLY A 10 11.70 -23.68 -1.51
CA GLY A 10 12.70 -24.64 -1.04
C GLY A 10 12.11 -25.90 -0.45
N GLY A 11 12.04 -26.96 -1.25
CA GLY A 11 12.30 -28.37 -0.88
C GLY A 11 11.66 -29.03 0.35
N ALA A 12 10.86 -28.35 1.16
CA ALA A 12 10.05 -28.90 2.24
C ALA A 12 8.62 -29.10 1.72
N PRO A 13 7.87 -30.10 2.22
CA PRO A 13 6.52 -30.35 1.75
C PRO A 13 5.70 -29.07 1.85
N VAL A 14 4.96 -28.79 0.77
CA VAL A 14 3.92 -27.76 0.69
C VAL A 14 3.23 -27.65 2.05
N SER A 15 3.25 -26.46 2.67
CA SER A 15 2.70 -26.25 4.02
C SER A 15 1.35 -26.94 4.17
N ALA A 16 1.19 -27.66 5.27
CA ALA A 16 0.04 -28.52 5.57
C ALA A 16 -1.30 -27.75 5.58
N ASP A 17 -1.27 -26.42 5.63
CA ASP A 17 -2.41 -25.56 5.97
C ASP A 17 -3.07 -24.89 4.75
N LYS A 18 -2.64 -25.21 3.52
CA LYS A 18 -3.32 -24.72 2.30
C LYS A 18 -4.77 -25.21 2.20
N ALA A 19 -5.08 -26.34 2.84
CA ALA A 19 -6.45 -26.86 2.94
C ALA A 19 -7.37 -25.94 3.74
N ASP A 20 -6.80 -25.14 4.66
CA ASP A 20 -7.55 -24.23 5.55
C ASP A 20 -7.69 -22.81 4.99
N ALA A 21 -7.03 -22.52 3.86
CA ALA A 21 -7.16 -21.24 3.16
C ALA A 21 -8.62 -20.80 2.91
N PRO A 22 -9.57 -21.68 2.53
CA PRO A 22 -10.98 -21.30 2.38
C PRO A 22 -11.62 -20.79 3.67
N ALA A 23 -11.22 -21.31 4.84
CA ALA A 23 -11.78 -20.92 6.13
C ALA A 23 -11.39 -19.48 6.53
N HIS A 24 -10.25 -19.01 6.05
CA HIS A 24 -9.70 -17.68 6.40
C HIS A 24 -9.91 -16.63 5.30
N LEU A 25 -10.45 -17.03 4.15
CA LEU A 25 -10.58 -16.16 2.98
C LEU A 25 -11.53 -14.97 3.23
N ALA A 26 -12.61 -15.16 3.99
CA ALA A 26 -13.53 -14.08 4.33
C ALA A 26 -12.81 -12.97 5.13
N GLY A 27 -12.06 -13.35 6.16
CA GLY A 27 -11.28 -12.40 6.97
C GLY A 27 -10.17 -11.71 6.17
N HIS A 28 -9.52 -12.43 5.26
CA HIS A 28 -8.55 -11.86 4.32
C HIS A 28 -9.17 -10.79 3.42
N GLN A 29 -10.36 -11.06 2.87
CA GLN A 29 -11.07 -10.09 2.04
C GLN A 29 -11.46 -8.84 2.83
N ASP A 30 -11.88 -8.99 4.09
CA ASP A 30 -12.19 -7.84 4.95
C ASP A 30 -10.95 -7.02 5.30
N TRP A 31 -9.81 -7.68 5.53
CA TRP A 31 -8.52 -7.00 5.71
C TRP A 31 -8.12 -6.20 4.46
N ILE A 32 -8.32 -6.76 3.26
CA ILE A 32 -8.11 -6.04 1.99
C ILE A 32 -9.03 -4.82 1.90
N ARG A 33 -10.34 -5.00 2.14
CA ARG A 33 -11.33 -3.91 2.06
C ARG A 33 -10.96 -2.76 2.98
N ARG A 34 -10.66 -3.05 4.25
CA ARG A 34 -10.18 -2.05 5.22
C ARG A 34 -8.95 -1.30 4.71
N GLY A 35 -8.00 -2.00 4.08
CA GLY A 35 -6.81 -1.34 3.52
C GLY A 35 -7.08 -0.43 2.35
N VAL A 36 -8.07 -0.75 1.52
CA VAL A 36 -8.54 0.14 0.45
C VAL A 36 -9.29 1.33 1.04
N ASP A 37 -10.19 1.09 2.00
CA ASP A 37 -10.99 2.13 2.65
C ASP A 37 -10.12 3.13 3.43
N ASP A 38 -9.05 2.66 4.08
CA ASP A 38 -8.05 3.50 4.75
C ASP A 38 -7.17 4.30 3.76
N GLY A 39 -7.32 4.08 2.45
CA GLY A 39 -6.51 4.70 1.40
C GLY A 39 -5.05 4.20 1.35
N VAL A 40 -4.76 3.09 2.04
CA VAL A 40 -3.41 2.52 2.15
C VAL A 40 -3.12 1.57 0.99
N PHE A 41 -4.08 0.72 0.61
CA PHE A 41 -3.95 -0.24 -0.50
C PHE A 41 -4.48 0.37 -1.79
N LEU A 42 -3.58 0.53 -2.76
CA LEU A 42 -3.89 1.12 -4.07
C LEU A 42 -4.27 0.07 -5.11
N LEU A 43 -3.72 -1.13 -4.98
CA LEU A 43 -3.97 -2.24 -5.89
C LEU A 43 -3.78 -3.55 -5.14
N VAL A 44 -4.67 -4.51 -5.40
CA VAL A 44 -4.56 -5.88 -4.95
C VAL A 44 -4.61 -6.80 -6.16
N GLY A 45 -3.53 -7.53 -6.40
CA GLY A 45 -3.43 -8.53 -7.44
C GLY A 45 -3.54 -9.92 -6.84
N VAL A 46 -4.48 -10.72 -7.33
CA VAL A 46 -4.48 -12.16 -7.10
C VAL A 46 -3.40 -12.82 -7.96
N GLY A 47 -2.76 -13.87 -7.43
CA GLY A 47 -1.73 -14.60 -8.18
C GLY A 47 -2.30 -15.20 -9.46
N VAL A 48 -1.72 -14.85 -10.60
CA VAL A 48 -2.16 -15.34 -11.93
C VAL A 48 -1.68 -16.78 -12.18
N ARG A 49 -0.68 -17.26 -11.43
CA ARG A 49 -0.16 -18.63 -11.53
C ARG A 49 -0.45 -19.43 -10.25
N PRO A 50 -0.88 -20.70 -10.36
CA PRO A 50 -1.09 -21.57 -9.22
C PRO A 50 0.15 -21.57 -8.30
N GLY A 51 -0.06 -21.37 -7.01
CA GLY A 51 1.00 -21.44 -6.00
C GLY A 51 1.98 -20.28 -5.96
N GLN A 52 1.74 -19.15 -6.65
CA GLN A 52 2.63 -17.98 -6.56
C GLN A 52 2.16 -16.86 -5.63
N GLY A 53 0.98 -17.02 -5.02
CA GLY A 53 0.37 -16.04 -4.13
C GLY A 53 0.08 -14.70 -4.80
N GLY A 54 -0.52 -13.78 -4.03
CA GLY A 54 -0.92 -12.45 -4.51
C GLY A 54 0.12 -11.36 -4.26
N ALA A 55 -0.22 -10.13 -4.66
CA ALA A 55 0.55 -8.94 -4.36
C ALA A 55 -0.35 -7.76 -3.99
N VAL A 56 0.10 -6.92 -3.05
CA VAL A 56 -0.58 -5.67 -2.67
C VAL A 56 0.37 -4.51 -2.89
N LEU A 57 -0.08 -3.47 -3.60
CA LEU A 57 0.61 -2.19 -3.69
C LEU A 57 0.05 -1.24 -2.62
N ALA A 58 0.90 -0.86 -1.67
CA ALA A 58 0.55 0.07 -0.61
C ALA A 58 1.34 1.39 -0.70
N THR A 59 0.74 2.48 -0.24
CA THR A 59 1.36 3.81 -0.13
C THR A 59 1.06 4.45 1.24
N GLY A 60 1.78 5.53 1.57
CA GLY A 60 1.49 6.33 2.77
C GLY A 60 1.89 5.70 4.11
N LEU A 61 2.60 4.58 4.11
CA LEU A 61 3.09 3.91 5.31
C LEU A 61 4.61 3.75 5.30
N THR A 62 5.20 3.81 6.50
CA THR A 62 6.56 3.33 6.74
C THR A 62 6.64 1.81 6.53
N PRO A 63 7.82 1.25 6.20
CA PRO A 63 8.00 -0.20 6.11
C PRO A 63 7.54 -0.99 7.33
N GLU A 64 7.78 -0.45 8.54
CA GLU A 64 7.45 -1.06 9.82
C GLU A 64 5.93 -1.14 10.00
N ALA A 65 5.24 -0.02 9.77
CA ALA A 65 3.78 0.03 9.81
C ALA A 65 3.12 -0.90 8.78
N LEU A 66 3.69 -1.04 7.57
CA LEU A 66 3.15 -2.02 6.62
C LEU A 66 3.37 -3.45 7.09
N ARG A 67 4.54 -3.78 7.67
CA ARG A 67 4.78 -5.11 8.24
C ARG A 67 3.79 -5.43 9.36
N ALA A 68 3.55 -4.50 10.27
CA ALA A 68 2.57 -4.66 11.34
C ALA A 68 1.17 -4.92 10.77
N ARG A 69 0.71 -4.09 9.81
CA ARG A 69 -0.58 -4.29 9.13
C ARG A 69 -0.67 -5.61 8.37
N GLY A 70 0.44 -6.03 7.76
CA GLY A 70 0.52 -7.30 7.05
C GLY A 70 0.44 -8.52 7.96
N ALA A 71 0.90 -8.40 9.21
CA ALA A 71 0.79 -9.45 10.22
C ALA A 71 -0.64 -9.66 10.74
N GLU A 72 -1.55 -8.72 10.46
CA GLU A 72 -2.99 -8.83 10.79
C GLU A 72 -3.80 -9.58 9.72
N ASP A 73 -3.20 -9.88 8.57
CA ASP A 73 -3.85 -10.66 7.51
C ASP A 73 -4.13 -12.08 8.05
N PRO A 74 -5.39 -12.56 8.07
CA PRO A 74 -5.70 -13.90 8.58
C PRO A 74 -4.94 -15.02 7.88
N LEU A 75 -4.56 -14.85 6.60
CA LEU A 75 -3.73 -15.84 5.91
C LEU A 75 -2.28 -15.84 6.43
N VAL A 76 -1.81 -14.74 7.00
CA VAL A 76 -0.48 -14.65 7.63
C VAL A 76 -0.56 -15.15 9.08
N VAL A 77 -1.59 -14.77 9.82
CA VAL A 77 -1.79 -15.21 11.22
C VAL A 77 -1.91 -16.73 11.33
N HIS A 78 -2.57 -17.37 10.37
CA HIS A 78 -2.75 -18.82 10.33
C HIS A 78 -1.69 -19.53 9.47
N ASP A 79 -0.55 -18.88 9.18
CA ASP A 79 0.59 -19.45 8.45
C ASP A 79 0.26 -20.05 7.06
N VAL A 80 -0.89 -19.68 6.48
CA VAL A 80 -1.31 -20.07 5.14
C VAL A 80 -0.39 -19.45 4.07
N VAL A 81 0.07 -18.21 4.30
CA VAL A 81 0.99 -17.48 3.41
C VAL A 81 2.04 -16.70 4.20
N THR A 82 3.23 -16.54 3.62
CA THR A 82 4.26 -15.62 4.15
C THR A 82 4.18 -14.26 3.46
N ALA A 83 4.34 -13.19 4.23
CA ALA A 83 4.41 -11.81 3.72
C ALA A 83 5.86 -11.36 3.47
N GLU A 84 6.21 -11.00 2.23
CA GLU A 84 7.44 -10.27 1.93
C GLU A 84 7.12 -8.81 1.61
N VAL A 85 7.86 -7.87 2.21
CA VAL A 85 7.67 -6.43 2.01
C VAL A 85 8.83 -5.85 1.20
N LEU A 86 8.53 -5.35 -0.01
CA LEU A 86 9.52 -4.75 -0.91
C LEU A 86 9.33 -3.22 -1.01
N GLY A 87 10.38 -2.49 -0.63
CA GLY A 87 10.47 -1.05 -0.84
C GLY A 87 10.62 -0.69 -2.32
N ASN A 88 10.00 0.41 -2.74
CA ASN A 88 10.16 0.96 -4.09
C ASN A 88 10.19 2.48 -4.03
N VAL A 89 11.18 3.09 -4.66
CA VAL A 89 11.32 4.54 -4.85
C VAL A 89 11.22 4.78 -6.36
N PRO A 90 10.04 5.15 -6.89
CA PRO A 90 9.86 5.31 -8.33
C PRO A 90 10.68 6.48 -8.88
N ASN A 91 11.62 6.20 -9.78
CA ASN A 91 12.40 7.25 -10.48
C ASN A 91 11.72 7.73 -11.78
N LEU A 92 10.82 6.91 -12.33
CA LEU A 92 10.05 7.20 -13.52
C LEU A 92 8.70 6.50 -13.41
N THR A 93 7.64 7.22 -13.77
CA THR A 93 6.28 6.70 -13.82
C THR A 93 5.63 7.10 -15.14
N ASP A 94 4.73 6.27 -15.64
CA ASP A 94 3.72 6.72 -16.60
C ASP A 94 2.95 7.93 -16.02
N PRO A 95 2.42 8.85 -16.85
CA PRO A 95 1.66 10.00 -16.36
C PRO A 95 0.46 9.64 -15.48
N ARG A 96 -0.19 8.50 -15.71
CA ARG A 96 -1.39 8.06 -14.97
C ARG A 96 -1.11 7.82 -13.48
N PRO A 97 -0.07 7.07 -13.06
CA PRO A 97 0.31 6.90 -11.66
C PRO A 97 1.37 7.90 -11.16
N ALA A 98 1.53 9.07 -11.80
CA ALA A 98 2.58 10.02 -11.44
C ALA A 98 2.55 10.51 -9.98
N PHE A 99 1.39 10.41 -9.31
CA PHE A 99 1.24 10.71 -7.88
C PHE A 99 2.04 9.79 -6.96
N LEU A 100 2.54 8.63 -7.44
CA LEU A 100 3.38 7.71 -6.66
C LEU A 100 4.85 8.09 -6.61
N ALA A 101 5.34 8.92 -7.54
CA ALA A 101 6.74 9.33 -7.61
C ALA A 101 7.10 10.48 -6.65
N GLY A 102 6.15 10.95 -5.85
CA GLY A 102 6.38 12.03 -4.89
C GLY A 102 6.47 13.41 -5.56
N ARG A 103 5.32 14.07 -5.71
CA ARG A 103 5.24 15.48 -5.37
C ARG A 103 4.53 15.56 -4.02
N PRO A 104 5.04 16.32 -3.03
CA PRO A 104 4.27 16.55 -1.82
C PRO A 104 2.92 17.15 -2.22
N ASP A 105 1.86 16.54 -1.73
CA ASP A 105 0.50 17.03 -1.90
C ASP A 105 0.38 18.39 -1.18
N ARG A 106 0.49 19.49 -1.95
CA ARG A 106 0.29 20.85 -1.42
C ARG A 106 -1.14 21.07 -0.89
N ARG A 107 -2.09 20.15 -1.08
CA ARG A 107 -3.43 20.29 -0.51
C ARG A 107 -3.49 19.97 0.98
N ARG A 108 -2.51 19.27 1.57
CA ARG A 108 -2.45 19.06 3.02
C ARG A 108 -1.65 20.14 3.78
N GLU A 109 -0.86 20.95 3.08
CA GLU A 109 -0.04 22.01 3.69
C GLU A 109 -0.74 23.38 3.72
N GLY A 110 -1.96 23.50 3.19
CA GLY A 110 -2.69 24.77 3.03
C GLY A 110 -3.87 25.02 3.99
N ALA A 111 -4.16 24.11 4.93
CA ALA A 111 -5.25 24.30 5.88
C ALA A 111 -4.74 24.98 7.17
N GLY A 112 -4.25 26.23 7.08
CA GLY A 112 -3.73 26.93 8.26
C GLY A 112 -3.19 28.34 8.03
N ALA A 113 -3.95 29.22 7.40
CA ALA A 113 -4.06 30.67 7.71
C ALA A 113 -4.70 31.40 6.51
N PRO A 114 -5.73 32.24 6.71
CA PRO A 114 -6.20 33.11 5.64
C PRO A 114 -5.09 34.11 5.27
N PRO A 115 -4.95 34.49 3.98
CA PRO A 115 -4.02 35.54 3.60
C PRO A 115 -4.45 36.85 4.27
N ALA A 116 -3.57 37.44 5.08
CA ALA A 116 -3.69 38.83 5.47
C ALA A 116 -3.60 39.67 4.19
N GLY A 117 -4.77 40.05 3.68
CA GLY A 117 -4.89 40.97 2.56
C GLY A 117 -4.30 42.32 2.91
N GLY A 118 -3.74 42.99 1.90
CA GLY A 118 -3.46 44.43 1.99
C GLY A 118 -2.22 44.90 1.25
N SER A 119 -2.28 44.78 -0.08
CA SER A 119 -1.56 45.60 -1.07
C SER A 119 -1.01 46.95 -0.57
N ARG A 120 0.32 47.11 -0.65
CA ARG A 120 1.06 48.35 -1.02
C ARG A 120 2.29 47.82 -1.77
N VAL A 121 2.62 48.22 -2.99
CA VAL A 121 2.94 49.52 -3.65
C VAL A 121 3.20 49.19 -5.15
N PRO A 122 3.65 50.07 -6.12
CA PRO A 122 3.94 51.53 -6.14
C PRO A 122 3.51 52.31 -7.42
N GLY A 123 3.70 53.64 -7.43
CA GLY A 123 3.75 54.53 -8.62
C GLY A 123 3.04 55.86 -8.36
N LEU A 124 3.68 57.02 -8.16
CA LEU A 124 4.43 57.89 -9.09
C LEU A 124 3.70 58.14 -10.44
N TRP A 125 3.45 59.43 -10.69
CA TRP A 125 2.86 60.14 -11.84
C TRP A 125 1.35 60.48 -11.80
N GLY A 126 1.08 61.79 -11.76
CA GLY A 126 -0.23 62.43 -11.87
C GLY A 126 -0.31 63.67 -11.00
#